data_AF-A0A0A8JI00-F1
#
_entry.id   AF-A0A0A8JI00-F1
#
_cell.length_a   1.000
_cell.length_b   1.000
_cell.length_c   1.000
_cell.angle_alpha   90.00
_cell.angle_beta   90.00
_cell.angle_gamma   90.00
#
_symmetry.space_group_name_H-M   'P 1'
#
loop_
_entity.id
_entity.type
_entity.pdbx_description
1 polymer ?
#
loop_
_entity_poly.entity_id
_entity_poly.type
_entity_poly.pdbx_seq_one_letter_code
_entity_poly.pdbx_strand_id
1 'polypeptide(L)'
;MKGAAKLKVSMRLYLSALFVYFLSFITGFSIGLYVLCGAILLLFFGLAWSFNILGKNGRTVGISIVICLVSYGVWYLLVHYVDDYYIFYPFTLFM
;
A
#
# COMPACT_ATOMS: atom_id res chain seq x y z
N MET A 1 -8.05 -17.24 -14.33
CA MET A 1 -9.15 -16.50 -13.66
C MET A 1 -9.80 -15.56 -14.64
N LYS A 2 -11.14 -15.52 -14.73
CA LYS A 2 -11.89 -14.59 -15.59
C LYS A 2 -11.53 -13.15 -15.22
N GLY A 3 -11.20 -12.30 -16.21
CA GLY A 3 -10.66 -10.94 -15.99
C GLY A 3 -11.48 -10.05 -15.04
N ALA A 4 -12.80 -10.24 -14.99
CA ALA A 4 -13.69 -9.50 -14.10
C ALA A 4 -13.46 -9.77 -12.60
N ALA A 5 -13.14 -11.01 -12.20
CA ALA A 5 -12.85 -11.34 -10.82
C ALA A 5 -11.52 -10.75 -10.35
N LYS A 6 -10.54 -10.67 -11.27
CA LYS A 6 -9.23 -10.06 -11.02
C LYS A 6 -9.37 -8.56 -10.76
N LEU A 7 -10.13 -7.86 -11.60
CA LEU A 7 -10.39 -6.43 -11.45
C LEU A 7 -11.07 -6.12 -10.10
N LYS A 8 -12.06 -6.94 -9.71
CA LYS A 8 -12.79 -6.77 -8.45
C LYS A 8 -11.90 -6.90 -7.21
N VAL A 9 -10.94 -7.84 -7.22
CA VAL A 9 -10.01 -8.05 -6.10
C VAL A 9 -8.97 -6.93 -6.04
N SER A 10 -8.37 -6.54 -7.17
CA SER A 10 -7.47 -5.39 -7.21
C SER A 10 -8.14 -4.11 -6.73
N MET A 11 -9.38 -3.86 -7.17
CA MET A 11 -10.16 -2.69 -6.74
C MET A 11 -10.38 -2.66 -5.22
N ARG A 12 -10.67 -3.82 -4.61
CA ARG A 12 -10.79 -3.93 -3.15
C ARG A 12 -9.48 -3.61 -2.44
N LEU A 13 -8.35 -4.13 -2.95
CA LEU A 13 -7.03 -3.84 -2.37
C LEU A 13 -6.69 -2.36 -2.47
N TYR A 14 -6.99 -1.69 -3.58
CA TYR A 14 -6.79 -0.25 -3.72
C TYR A 14 -7.70 0.56 -2.79
N LEU A 15 -8.97 0.17 -2.66
CA LEU A 15 -9.90 0.85 -1.76
C LEU A 15 -9.48 0.67 -0.29
N SER A 16 -9.00 -0.52 0.08
CA SER A 16 -8.44 -0.79 1.40
C SER A 16 -7.14 -0.01 1.63
N ALA A 17 -6.25 0.08 0.65
CA ALA A 17 -5.02 0.88 0.75
C ALA A 17 -5.35 2.36 0.99
N LEU A 18 -6.32 2.91 0.24
CA LEU A 18 -6.79 4.28 0.42
C LEU A 18 -7.38 4.49 1.82
N PHE A 19 -8.23 3.57 2.28
CA PHE A 19 -8.82 3.66 3.62
C PHE A 19 -7.76 3.59 4.73
N VAL A 20 -6.78 2.69 4.61
CA VAL A 20 -5.66 2.59 5.57
C VAL A 20 -4.79 3.84 5.53
N TYR A 21 -4.59 4.45 4.36
CA TYR A 21 -3.91 5.75 4.24
C TYR A 21 -4.67 6.86 4.96
N PHE A 22 -6.00 6.91 4.85
CA PHE A 22 -6.81 7.83 5.67
C PHE A 22 -6.66 7.56 7.18
N LEU A 23 -6.69 6.30 7.61
CA LEU A 23 -6.46 5.95 9.02
C LEU A 23 -5.06 6.33 9.50
N SER A 24 -4.06 6.27 8.61
CA SER A 24 -2.69 6.69 8.92
C SER A 24 -2.63 8.17 9.29
N PHE A 25 -3.48 9.01 8.71
CA PHE A 25 -3.58 10.41 9.08
C PHE A 25 -4.25 10.61 10.45
N ILE A 26 -5.31 9.87 10.76
CA ILE A 26 -6.13 10.05 11.98
C ILE A 26 -5.41 9.55 13.24
N THR A 27 -4.58 8.52 13.12
CA THR A 27 -3.97 7.81 14.26
C THR A 27 -2.84 8.57 14.97
N GLY A 28 -2.56 9.81 14.57
CA GLY A 28 -1.51 10.66 15.14
C GLY A 28 -0.13 10.36 14.56
N PHE A 29 0.77 11.35 14.59
CA PHE A 29 2.02 11.37 13.81
C PHE A 29 2.84 10.06 13.88
N SER A 30 3.19 9.57 15.07
CA SER A 30 4.06 8.40 15.19
C SER A 30 3.39 7.08 14.79
N ILE A 31 2.12 6.88 15.13
CA ILE A 31 1.39 5.64 14.80
C ILE A 31 0.98 5.64 13.33
N GLY A 32 0.61 6.81 12.82
CA GLY A 32 0.26 7.06 11.43
C GLY A 32 1.34 6.61 10.47
N LEU A 33 2.60 6.92 10.76
CA LEU A 33 3.73 6.48 9.92
C LEU A 33 3.80 4.94 9.81
N TYR A 34 3.51 4.17 10.87
CA TYR A 34 3.48 2.70 10.76
C TYR A 34 2.25 2.20 9.98
N VAL A 35 1.09 2.84 10.15
CA VAL A 35 -0.13 2.52 9.41
C VAL A 35 0.05 2.82 7.91
N LEU A 36 0.81 3.86 7.56
CA LEU A 36 1.19 4.19 6.18
C LEU A 36 1.95 3.05 5.49
N CYS A 37 2.83 2.33 6.22
CA CYS A 37 3.50 1.14 5.69
C CYS A 37 2.49 0.08 5.23
N GLY A 38 1.43 -0.13 6.01
CA GLY A 38 0.32 -1.02 5.65
C GLY A 38 -0.41 -0.58 4.38
N ALA A 39 -0.63 0.74 4.21
CA ALA A 39 -1.23 1.29 3.00
C ALA A 39 -0.37 1.04 1.76
N ILE A 40 0.95 1.29 1.85
CA ILE A 40 1.91 1.04 0.77
C ILE A 40 1.94 -0.44 0.39
N LEU A 41 1.92 -1.33 1.40
CA LEU A 41 1.92 -2.77 1.18
C LEU A 41 0.67 -3.23 0.44
N LEU A 42 -0.51 -2.78 0.88
CA LEU A 42 -1.78 -3.08 0.19
C LEU A 42 -1.82 -2.54 -1.24
N LEU A 43 -1.26 -1.35 -1.47
CA LEU A 43 -1.13 -0.76 -2.81
C LEU A 43 -0.30 -1.67 -3.74
N PHE A 44 0.88 -2.10 -3.31
CA PHE A 44 1.74 -2.97 -4.12
C PHE A 44 1.18 -4.38 -4.31
N PHE A 45 0.45 -4.93 -3.33
CA PHE A 45 -0.31 -6.16 -3.53
C PHE A 45 -1.43 -5.99 -4.56
N GLY A 46 -2.17 -4.88 -4.52
CA GLY A 46 -3.16 -4.54 -5.54
C GLY A 46 -2.56 -4.45 -6.94
N LEU A 47 -1.38 -3.83 -7.03
CA LEU A 47 -0.60 -3.67 -8.27
C LEU A 47 -0.14 -5.02 -8.83
N ALA A 48 0.47 -5.85 -7.98
CA ALA A 48 0.94 -7.18 -8.35
C ALA A 48 -0.22 -8.09 -8.79
N TRP A 49 -1.40 -7.95 -8.17
CA TRP A 49 -2.61 -8.64 -8.59
C TRP A 49 -3.13 -8.12 -9.93
N SER A 50 -3.12 -6.80 -10.15
CA SER A 50 -3.49 -6.16 -11.43
C SER A 50 -2.60 -6.61 -12.58
N PHE A 51 -1.31 -6.82 -12.36
CA PHE A 51 -0.38 -7.32 -13.38
C PHE A 51 -0.35 -8.85 -13.51
N ASN A 52 -1.18 -9.59 -12.75
CA ASN A 52 -1.20 -11.05 -12.72
C ASN A 52 0.15 -11.68 -12.32
N ILE A 53 0.98 -10.94 -11.58
CA ILE A 53 2.31 -11.39 -11.16
C ILE A 53 2.18 -12.52 -10.14
N LEU A 54 1.20 -12.43 -9.23
CA LEU A 54 0.92 -13.40 -8.16
C LEU A 54 0.36 -14.75 -8.63
N GLY A 55 -0.18 -14.83 -9.86
CA GLY A 55 -0.95 -15.98 -10.35
C GLY A 55 -0.18 -17.02 -11.17
N LYS A 56 1.11 -16.79 -11.48
CA LYS A 56 1.92 -17.73 -12.28
C LYS A 56 2.77 -18.63 -11.38
N ASN A 57 2.40 -19.90 -11.29
CA ASN A 57 3.23 -21.04 -10.87
C ASN A 57 4.01 -20.89 -9.56
N GLY A 58 3.40 -21.20 -8.41
CA GLY A 58 4.09 -21.59 -7.15
C GLY A 58 5.03 -20.58 -6.48
N ARG A 59 5.39 -19.48 -7.16
CA ARG A 59 6.30 -18.42 -6.72
C ARG A 59 5.59 -17.30 -5.97
N THR A 60 4.30 -17.46 -5.69
CA THR A 60 3.46 -16.47 -4.99
C THR A 60 4.09 -16.07 -3.66
N VAL A 61 4.68 -17.01 -2.92
CA VAL A 61 5.37 -16.72 -1.65
C VAL A 61 6.59 -15.83 -1.85
N GLY A 62 7.46 -16.15 -2.81
CA GLY A 62 8.66 -15.35 -3.11
C GLY A 62 8.31 -13.95 -3.59
N ILE A 63 7.29 -13.82 -4.44
CA ILE A 63 6.79 -12.53 -4.92
C ILE A 63 6.22 -11.70 -3.76
N SER A 64 5.46 -12.31 -2.85
CA SER A 64 4.95 -11.64 -1.66
C SER A 64 6.08 -11.12 -0.76
N ILE A 65 7.15 -11.91 -0.56
CA ILE A 65 8.33 -11.47 0.21
C ILE A 65 8.98 -10.25 -0.45
N VAL A 66 9.17 -10.29 -1.78
CA VAL A 66 9.72 -9.16 -2.54
C VAL A 66 8.83 -7.93 -2.39
N ILE A 67 7.51 -8.07 -2.49
CA ILE A 67 6.56 -6.97 -2.28
C ILE A 67 6.73 -6.38 -0.87
N CYS A 68 6.84 -7.21 0.17
CA CYS A 68 7.06 -6.72 1.53
C CYS A 68 8.36 -5.92 1.67
N LEU A 69 9.46 -6.43 1.11
CA LEU A 69 10.77 -5.75 1.15
C LEU A 69 10.73 -4.41 0.41
N VAL A 70 10.14 -4.39 -0.79
CA VAL A 70 9.99 -3.15 -1.58
C VAL A 70 9.08 -2.16 -0.87
N SER A 71 7.96 -2.63 -0.28
CA SER A 71 7.04 -1.78 0.49
C SER A 71 7.75 -1.14 1.67
N TYR A 72 8.53 -1.93 2.42
CA TYR A 72 9.31 -1.44 3.56
C TYR A 72 10.38 -0.44 3.11
N GLY A 73 11.10 -0.71 2.02
CA GLY A 73 12.10 0.22 1.48
C GLY A 73 11.49 1.55 1.06
N VAL A 74 10.35 1.51 0.37
CA VAL A 74 9.60 2.73 -0.02
C VAL A 74 9.12 3.48 1.21
N TRP A 75 8.54 2.78 2.19
CA TRP A 75 8.12 3.36 3.46
C TRP A 75 9.29 4.03 4.20
N TYR A 76 10.42 3.33 4.33
CA TYR A 76 11.61 3.84 5.01
C TYR A 76 12.13 5.12 4.34
N LEU A 77 12.18 5.14 3.00
CA LEU A 77 12.59 6.31 2.25
C LEU A 77 11.61 7.48 2.46
N LEU A 78 10.31 7.21 2.46
CA LEU A 78 9.28 8.22 2.75
C LEU A 78 9.47 8.82 4.14
N VAL A 79 9.54 7.99 5.18
CA VAL A 79 9.63 8.45 6.58
C VAL A 79 10.94 9.20 6.88
N HIS A 80 12.05 8.85 6.23
CA HIS A 80 13.35 9.46 6.52
C HIS A 80 13.73 10.64 5.63
N TYR A 81 13.17 10.73 4.42
CA TYR A 81 13.57 11.76 3.44
C TYR A 81 12.44 12.68 3.00
N VAL A 82 11.18 12.37 3.34
CA VAL A 82 10.02 13.22 3.03
C VAL A 82 9.48 13.75 4.35
N ASP A 83 9.33 15.08 4.43
CA ASP A 83 8.68 15.69 5.58
C ASP A 83 7.24 15.16 5.70
N ASP A 84 6.88 14.74 6.91
CA ASP A 84 5.56 14.21 7.24
C ASP A 84 4.42 15.16 6.79
N TYR A 85 4.68 16.47 6.77
CA TYR A 85 3.76 17.46 6.20
C TYR A 85 3.36 17.13 4.75
N TYR A 86 4.32 16.77 3.90
CA TYR A 86 4.06 16.42 2.50
C TYR A 86 3.42 15.04 2.34
N ILE A 87 3.74 14.11 3.24
CA ILE A 87 3.14 12.77 3.27
C ILE A 87 1.64 12.85 3.54
N PHE A 88 1.22 13.79 4.38
CA PHE A 88 -0.17 13.98 4.78
C PHE A 88 -0.85 15.20 4.13
N TYR A 89 -0.14 15.94 3.27
CA TYR A 89 -0.61 17.18 2.66
C TYR A 89 -2.03 17.12 2.05
N PRO A 90 -2.43 16.05 1.33
CA PRO A 90 -3.78 15.94 0.78
C PRO A 90 -4.88 15.99 1.87
N PHE A 91 -4.57 15.60 3.10
CA PHE A 91 -5.49 15.59 4.24
C PHE A 91 -5.37 16.81 5.14
N THR A 92 -4.23 17.51 5.11
CA THR A 92 -4.08 18.79 5.82
C THR A 92 -5.05 19.87 5.32
N LEU A 93 -5.55 19.76 4.08
CA LEU A 93 -6.56 20.65 3.52
C LEU A 93 -7.98 20.45 4.08
N PHE A 94 -8.24 19.34 4.78
CA PHE A 94 -9.53 19.02 5.37
C PHE A 94 -9.63 19.42 6.87
N MET A 95 -8.59 20.04 7.42
CA MET A 95 -8.51 20.57 8.78
C MET A 95 -8.47 22.09 8.74
#